data_AF-F3CEL8-F1
#
_entry.id   AF-F3CEL8-F1
#
_cell.length_a   1.000
_cell.length_b   1.000
_cell.length_c   1.000
_cell.angle_alpha   90.00
_cell.angle_beta   90.00
_cell.angle_gamma   90.00
#
_symmetry.space_group_name_H-M   'P 1'
#
loop_
_entity.id
_entity.type
_entity.pdbx_description
1 polymer ?
#
loop_
_entity_poly.entity_id
_entity_poly.type
_entity_poly.pdbx_seq_one_letter_code
_entity_poly.pdbx_strand_id
1 'polypeptide(L)' 'GQTTPGHGLGLAIAKRAAERHGGTLMLVNHPEGGFIATLDLPREPLSLSSV' A
#
# COMPACT_ATOMS: atom_id res chain seq x y z
N GLY A 1 17.19 15.29 -18.30
CA GLY A 1 16.45 14.31 -17.48
C GLY A 1 15.26 13.85 -18.29
N GLN A 2 15.11 12.54 -18.53
CA GLN A 2 13.93 12.04 -19.23
C GLN A 2 12.70 12.21 -18.33
N THR A 3 11.75 13.02 -18.77
CA THR A 3 10.40 13.11 -18.22
C THR A 3 9.53 12.06 -18.89
N THR A 4 9.74 10.79 -18.56
CA THR A 4 8.79 9.74 -18.94
C THR A 4 7.53 9.96 -18.10
N PRO A 5 6.34 10.08 -18.70
CA PRO A 5 5.09 10.12 -17.94
C PRO A 5 5.03 8.92 -16.99
N GLY A 6 4.76 9.19 -15.72
CA GLY A 6 4.57 8.12 -14.75
C GLY A 6 3.38 7.26 -15.15
N HIS A 7 3.57 5.95 -15.27
CA HIS A 7 2.52 5.00 -15.69
C HIS A 7 1.36 4.83 -14.68
N GLY A 8 1.30 5.65 -13.62
CA GLY A 8 0.28 5.54 -12.57
C GLY A 8 0.37 4.28 -11.69
N LEU A 9 1.45 3.49 -11.82
CA LEU A 9 1.54 2.17 -11.19
C LEU A 9 1.93 2.18 -9.71
N GLY A 10 2.42 3.30 -9.18
CA GLY A 10 3.00 3.37 -7.83
C GLY A 10 2.05 2.88 -6.72
N LEU A 11 0.79 3.32 -6.74
CA LEU A 11 -0.20 2.93 -5.74
C LEU A 11 -0.63 1.46 -5.88
N ALA A 12 -0.70 0.95 -7.11
CA ALA A 12 -1.00 -0.47 -7.36
C ALA A 12 0.12 -1.39 -6.86
N ILE A 13 1.38 -0.95 -6.98
CA ILE A 13 2.54 -1.66 -6.43
C ILE A 13 2.50 -1.63 -4.90
N ALA A 14 2.26 -0.46 -4.31
CA ALA A 14 2.17 -0.30 -2.86
C ALA A 14 1.05 -1.17 -2.25
N LYS A 15 -0.13 -1.21 -2.88
CA LYS A 15 -1.24 -2.06 -2.43
C LYS A 15 -0.86 -3.54 -2.43
N ARG A 16 -0.27 -4.02 -3.53
CA ARG A 16 0.21 -5.41 -3.62
C ARG A 16 1.30 -5.72 -2.59
N ALA A 17 2.18 -4.78 -2.30
CA ALA A 17 3.19 -4.97 -1.27
C ALA A 17 2.53 -5.16 0.11
N ALA A 18 1.60 -4.29 0.49
CA ALA A 18 0.86 -4.41 1.76
C ALA A 18 0.15 -5.77 1.88
N GLU A 19 -0.58 -6.19 0.84
CA GLU A 19 -1.29 -7.47 0.79
C GLU A 19 -0.33 -8.67 0.96
N ARG A 20 0.84 -8.63 0.30
CA ARG A 20 1.88 -9.67 0.43
C ARG A 20 2.44 -9.77 1.85
N HIS A 21 2.43 -8.68 2.61
CA HIS A 21 2.85 -8.65 4.00
C HIS A 21 1.71 -8.99 4.98
N GLY A 22 0.56 -9.44 4.48
CA GLY A 22 -0.61 -9.76 5.31
C GLY A 22 -1.32 -8.53 5.86
N GLY A 23 -1.05 -7.35 5.31
CA GLY A 23 -1.67 -6.09 5.71
C GLY A 23 -2.57 -5.51 4.64
N THR A 24 -2.99 -4.26 4.86
CA THR A 24 -3.93 -3.55 3.97
C THR A 24 -3.48 -2.11 3.73
N LEU A 25 -3.75 -1.61 2.52
CA LEU A 25 -3.54 -0.21 2.15
C LEU A 25 -4.88 0.42 1.76
N MET A 26 -5.31 1.43 2.53
CA MET A 26 -6.51 2.22 2.25
C MET A 26 -6.13 3.60 1.74
N LEU A 27 -6.76 4.02 0.66
CA LEU A 27 -6.53 5.31 0.01
C LEU A 27 -7.85 6.06 -0.03
N VAL A 28 -7.91 7.22 0.60
CA VAL A 28 -9.11 8.04 0.65
C VAL A 28 -8.78 9.51 0.43
N ASN A 29 -9.71 10.26 -0.15
CA ASN A 29 -9.62 11.72 -0.15
C ASN A 29 -10.08 12.24 1.21
N HIS A 30 -9.31 13.15 1.80
CA HIS A 30 -9.71 13.78 3.06
C HIS A 30 -10.90 14.73 2.82
N PRO A 31 -11.92 14.78 3.72
CA PRO A 31 -13.12 15.59 3.51
C PRO A 31 -12.85 17.09 3.27
N GLU A 32 -11.80 17.64 3.88
CA GLU A 32 -11.38 19.04 3.68
C GLU A 32 -10.39 19.23 2.51
N GLY A 33 -10.18 18.19 1.70
CA GLY A 33 -9.19 18.16 0.64
C GLY A 33 -7.87 17.52 1.07
N GLY A 34 -7.11 17.06 0.09
CA GLY A 34 -5.89 16.27 0.29
C GLY A 34 -6.13 14.77 0.23
N PHE A 35 -5.09 14.00 0.54
CA PHE A 35 -5.03 12.56 0.35
C PHE A 35 -4.55 11.86 1.62
N ILE A 36 -5.25 10.81 2.01
CA ILE A 36 -4.89 9.97 3.14
C ILE A 36 -4.54 8.59 2.61
N ALA A 37 -3.35 8.12 2.97
CA ALA A 37 -2.93 6.74 2.79
C ALA A 37 -2.73 6.10 4.16
N THR A 38 -3.54 5.10 4.48
CA THR A 38 -3.44 4.34 5.73
C THR A 38 -2.91 2.96 5.41
N LEU A 39 -1.77 2.61 6.01
CA LEU A 39 -1.13 1.30 5.89
C LEU A 39 -1.26 0.58 7.23
N ASP A 40 -2.00 -0.52 7.23
CA ASP A 40 -2.14 -1.42 8.37
C ASP A 40 -1.30 -2.68 8.11
N LEU A 41 -0.42 -3.03 9.04
CA LEU A 41 0.48 -4.18 8.92
C LEU A 41 0.48 -4.99 10.21
N PRO A 42 0.53 -6.33 10.11
CA PRO A 42 0.82 -7.20 11.25
C PRO A 42 2.16 -6.81 11.91
N ARG A 43 2.19 -6.79 13.25
CA ARG A 43 3.43 -6.49 14.01
C ARG A 43 4.49 -7.57 13.86
N GLU A 44 4.04 -8.80 13.62
CA GLU A 44 4.88 -9.96 13.33
C GLU A 44 4.54 -10.48 11.94
N PRO A 45 5.54 -10.85 11.13
CA PRO A 45 5.28 -11.46 9.84
C PRO A 45 4.55 -12.79 10.03
N LEU A 46 3.63 -13.11 9.12
CA LEU A 46 2.89 -14.38 9.15
C LEU A 46 3.88 -15.55 9.14
N SER A 47 4.07 -16.20 10.30
CA SER A 47 4.86 -17.42 10.39
C SER A 47 4.00 -18.60 9.94
N LEU A 48 4.41 -19.27 8.86
CA LEU A 48 3.76 -20.48 8.34
C LEU A 48 4.11 -21.75 9.15
N SER A 49 4.62 -21.62 10.37
CA SER A 49 5.15 -22.74 11.18
C SER A 49 4.13 -23.43 12.08
N SER A 50 2.85 -23.42 11.75
CA SER A 50 1.83 -24.18 12.49
C SER A 50 0.81 -24.79 11.55
N VAL A 51 1.26 -25.81 10.82
CA VAL A 51 0.45 -26.90 10.29
C VAL A 51 1.23 -28.19 10.42
#